data_AF-A0A519F9P0-F1
#
_entry.id   AF-A0A519F9P0-F1
#
_cell.length_a   1.000
_cell.length_b   1.000
_cell.length_c   1.000
_cell.angle_alpha   90.00
_cell.angle_beta   90.00
_cell.angle_gamma   90.00
#
_symmetry.space_group_name_H-M   'P 1'
#
loop_
_entity.id
_entity.type
_entity.pdbx_description
1 polymer ?
#
loop_
_entity_poly.entity_id
_entity_poly.type
_entity_poly.pdbx_seq_one_letter_code
_entity_poly.pdbx_strand_id
1 'polypeptide(L)' 'RFLRKLSGKNGLHFESPLDAAGHFLSLIKGVHHFRLLIGTGEIPDERAADHHARDVVALFLKAYRV' A
#
# COMPACT_ATOMS: atom_id res chain seq x y z
N ARG A 1 10.13 4.46 -10.90
CA ARG A 1 11.33 3.65 -11.30
C ARG A 1 11.43 2.33 -10.53
N PHE A 2 11.08 2.27 -9.25
CA PHE A 2 11.16 1.06 -8.41
C PHE A 2 10.32 -0.13 -8.94
N LEU A 3 8.99 0.02 -9.04
CA LEU A 3 8.10 -1.08 -9.48
C LEU A 3 8.45 -1.61 -10.88
N ARG A 4 8.87 -0.73 -11.80
CA ARG A 4 9.34 -1.14 -13.13
C ARG A 4 10.57 -2.05 -13.07
N LYS A 5 11.47 -1.86 -12.10
CA LYS A 5 12.65 -2.72 -11.91
C LYS A 5 12.31 -4.07 -11.27
N LEU A 6 11.17 -4.15 -10.58
CA LEU A 6 10.68 -5.36 -9.91
C LEU A 6 9.72 -6.18 -10.78
N SER A 7 9.08 -5.57 -11.79
CA SER A 7 8.23 -6.30 -12.72
C SER A 7 9.01 -7.42 -13.41
N GLY A 8 8.46 -8.62 -13.41
CA GLY A 8 9.11 -9.84 -13.92
C GLY A 8 10.11 -10.49 -12.96
N LYS A 9 10.28 -9.96 -11.74
CA LYS A 9 11.13 -10.56 -10.69
C LYS A 9 10.26 -11.08 -9.55
N ASN A 10 10.72 -12.15 -8.90
CA ASN A 10 10.10 -12.71 -7.70
C ASN A 10 8.60 -13.05 -7.87
N GLY A 11 8.17 -13.36 -9.10
CA GLY A 11 6.76 -13.63 -9.42
C GLY A 11 5.85 -12.39 -9.37
N LEU A 12 6.40 -11.17 -9.44
CA LEU A 12 5.61 -9.95 -9.45
C LEU A 12 5.45 -9.42 -10.88
N HIS A 13 4.22 -9.07 -11.24
CA HIS A 13 3.92 -8.45 -12.53
C HIS A 13 3.06 -7.21 -12.33
N PHE A 14 3.43 -6.11 -13.00
CA PHE A 14 2.69 -4.86 -12.97
C PHE A 14 2.42 -4.41 -14.42
N GLU A 15 1.16 -4.46 -14.86
CA GLU A 15 0.76 -3.97 -16.19
C GLU A 15 1.09 -2.49 -16.36
N SER A 16 0.73 -1.68 -15.37
CA SER A 16 1.11 -0.28 -15.26
C SER A 16 1.79 -0.03 -13.91
N PRO A 17 3.14 0.11 -13.88
CA PRO A 17 3.86 0.44 -12.66
C PRO A 17 3.47 1.79 -12.05
N LEU A 18 2.86 2.69 -12.82
CA LEU A 18 2.36 3.97 -12.32
C LEU A 18 1.07 3.77 -11.53
N ASP A 19 0.12 3.03 -12.10
CA ASP A 19 -1.17 2.78 -11.46
C ASP A 19 -0.98 1.91 -10.21
N ALA A 20 -0.09 0.90 -10.28
CA ALA A 20 0.30 0.12 -9.12
C ALA A 20 0.87 0.98 -7.99
N ALA A 21 1.69 1.99 -8.30
CA ALA A 21 2.14 2.94 -7.28
C ALA A 21 0.98 3.76 -6.70
N GLY A 22 0.04 4.18 -7.55
CA GLY A 22 -1.20 4.86 -7.12
C GLY A 22 -2.02 4.02 -6.15
N HIS A 23 -2.24 2.74 -6.46
CA HIS A 23 -2.96 1.81 -5.57
C HIS A 23 -2.28 1.67 -4.21
N PHE A 24 -0.95 1.48 -4.18
CA PHE A 24 -0.21 1.40 -2.92
C PHE A 24 -0.38 2.66 -2.08
N LEU A 25 -0.27 3.84 -2.71
CA LEU A 25 -0.41 5.13 -2.02
C LEU A 25 -1.84 5.35 -1.50
N SER A 26 -2.85 4.90 -2.25
CA SER A 26 -4.24 4.92 -1.79
C SER A 26 -4.47 4.00 -0.60
N LEU A 27 -3.87 2.81 -0.59
CA LEU A 27 -3.97 1.85 0.52
C LEU A 27 -3.26 2.35 1.79
N ILE A 28 -2.04 2.87 1.67
CA ILE A 28 -1.25 3.30 2.83
C ILE A 28 -1.85 4.54 3.50
N LYS A 29 -2.44 5.46 2.72
CA LYS A 29 -3.17 6.61 3.27
C LYS A 29 -4.53 6.17 3.81
N GLY A 30 -5.31 5.54 2.92
CA GLY A 30 -6.53 4.78 3.19
C GLY A 30 -7.38 5.21 4.37
N VAL A 31 -7.97 4.21 5.00
CA VAL A 31 -9.03 4.36 6.02
C VAL A 31 -8.57 5.19 7.22
N HIS A 32 -7.30 5.07 7.64
CA HIS A 32 -6.77 5.83 8.77
C HIS A 32 -6.74 7.34 8.46
N HIS A 33 -6.24 7.74 7.29
CA HIS A 33 -6.22 9.14 6.89
C HIS A 33 -7.64 9.68 6.67
N PHE A 34 -8.54 8.89 6.08
CA PHE A 34 -9.93 9.30 5.90
C PHE A 34 -10.67 9.50 7.23
N ARG A 35 -10.49 8.59 8.20
CA ARG A 35 -11.10 8.72 9.53
C ARG A 35 -10.63 9.98 10.26
N LEU A 36 -9.35 10.32 10.14
CA LEU A 36 -8.81 11.59 10.64
C LEU A 36 -9.49 12.79 9.99
N LEU A 37 -9.62 12.79 8.65
CA LEU A 37 -10.23 13.90 7.90
C LEU A 37 -11.70 14.15 8.29
N ILE A 38 -12.47 13.10 8.58
CA ILE A 38 -13.89 13.22 8.96
C ILE A 38 -14.10 13.29 10.49
N GLY A 39 -13.03 13.38 11.28
CA GLY A 39 -13.10 13.51 12.74
C GLY A 39 -13.54 12.24 13.49
N THR A 40 -13.43 11.07 12.86
CA THR A 40 -13.84 9.78 13.45
C THR A 40 -12.65 8.87 13.79
N GLY A 41 -11.42 9.37 13.66
CA GLY A 41 -10.20 8.63 13.92
C GLY A 41 -9.24 9.40 14.80
N GLU A 42 -8.34 8.65 15.43
CA GLU A 42 -7.22 9.17 16.20
C GLU A 42 -5.92 8.99 15.41
N ILE A 43 -4.89 9.78 15.76
CA ILE A 43 -3.56 9.61 15.17
C ILE A 43 -3.05 8.24 15.63
N PRO A 44 -2.72 7.32 14.71
CA PRO A 44 -2.23 6.00 15.09
C PRO A 44 -0.90 6.14 15.83
N ASP A 45 -0.71 5.34 16.87
CA ASP A 45 0.59 5.17 17.50
C ASP A 45 1.57 4.45 16.56
N GLU A 46 2.84 4.39 16.95
CA GLU A 46 3.91 3.79 16.15
C GLU A 46 3.63 2.31 15.83
N ARG A 47 3.06 1.56 16.78
CA ARG A 47 2.76 0.12 16.60
C ARG A 47 1.63 -0.08 15.60
N ALA A 48 0.57 0.72 15.71
CA ALA A 48 -0.57 0.70 14.80
C ALA A 48 -0.15 1.12 13.38
N ALA A 49 0.72 2.13 13.26
CA ALA A 49 1.26 2.58 11.98
C ALA A 49 2.13 1.49 11.32
N ASP A 50 3.02 0.84 12.06
CA ASP A 50 3.86 -0.25 11.56
C ASP A 50 3.01 -1.47 11.14
N HIS A 51 2.02 -1.84 11.96
CA HIS A 51 1.10 -2.93 11.62
C HIS A 51 0.34 -2.64 10.32
N HIS A 52 -0.23 -1.45 10.17
CA HIS A 52 -0.92 -1.03 8.94
C HIS A 52 0.00 -1.07 7.71
N ALA A 53 1.25 -0.59 7.85
CA ALA A 53 2.21 -0.63 6.75
C ALA A 53 2.52 -2.07 6.30
N ARG A 54 2.71 -3.00 7.24
CA ARG A 54 2.95 -4.42 6.94
C ARG A 54 1.75 -5.06 6.24
N ASP A 55 0.55 -4.77 6.70
CA ASP A 55 -0.68 -5.31 6.13
C ASP A 55 -0.89 -4.80 4.69
N VAL A 56 -0.67 -3.51 4.45
CA VAL A 56 -0.74 -2.91 3.11
C VAL A 56 0.30 -3.55 2.17
N VAL A 57 1.54 -3.77 2.63
CA VAL A 57 2.56 -4.45 1.83
C VAL A 57 2.15 -5.89 1.50
N ALA A 58 1.65 -6.64 2.48
CA ALA A 58 1.20 -8.02 2.26
C ALA A 58 0.04 -8.09 1.26
N LEU A 59 -0.95 -7.22 1.40
CA LEU A 59 -2.07 -7.11 0.48
C LEU A 59 -1.62 -6.71 -0.94
N PHE A 60 -0.74 -5.72 -1.04
CA PHE A 60 -0.22 -5.23 -2.31
C PHE A 60 0.55 -6.32 -3.06
N LEU A 61 1.45 -7.03 -2.37
CA LEU A 61 2.20 -8.13 -2.98
C LEU A 61 1.28 -9.27 -3.42
N LYS A 62 0.25 -9.60 -2.63
CA LYS A 62 -0.74 -10.62 -3.00
C LYS A 62 -1.49 -10.26 -4.29
N ALA A 63 -1.82 -8.98 -4.49
CA ALA A 63 -2.58 -8.51 -5.65
C ALA A 63 -1.79 -8.53 -6.96
N TYR A 64 -0.46 -8.39 -6.90
CA TYR A 64 0.43 -8.30 -8.07
C TYR A 64 1.32 -9.52 -8.29
N ARG A 65 1.10 -10.57 -7.52
CA ARG A 65 1.82 -11.84 -7.68
C ARG A 65 1.13 -12.68 -8.76
N VAL A 66 1.95 -13.30 -9.59
CA VAL A 66 1.56 -14.23 -10.67
C VAL A 66 2.10 -15.63 -10.35
#